data_AF-A0A7Y0QHI0-F1
#
_entry.id   AF-A0A7Y0QHI0-F1
#
_cell.length_a   1.000
_cell.length_b   1.000
_cell.length_c   1.000
_cell.angle_alpha   90.00
_cell.angle_beta   90.00
_cell.angle_gamma   90.00
#
_symmetry.space_group_name_H-M   'P 1'
#
loop_
_entity.id
_entity.type
_entity.pdbx_description
1 polymer ?
#
loop_
_entity_poly.entity_id
_entity_poly.type
_entity_poly.pdbx_seq_one_letter_code
_entity_poly.pdbx_strand_id
1 'polypeptide(L)'
;MRSVAVAVVLLVAALLLPSGASAAQLTLAGRPSFSASTVTRCDDAVAATTPTTSGTTTSVVLSGIDAACAGRPVVVRVWDPAAAATSPARLTAQGTVPAAGGSVTLTGSPGFRPEADLRANVVLGAWPVPATWTYGPPPLGTCRPVDPAVTATCEVVLDGWAGYLYWGSGYRVRLVVRTSSPTPFVWEATIDLSATGIPTPAGQEAFPGWPVPGTVWQAPWYPSRFTSENLCFVSTGTELPVLRFRGERTWSRTVSASAPVSSLGIQAQSSGGSTIDSQRCG
;
A
#
# COMPACT_ATOMS: atom_id res chain seq x y z
N MET A 1 49.47 -43.20 85.03
CA MET A 1 48.67 -43.26 83.77
C MET A 1 47.15 -43.29 84.05
N ARG A 2 46.61 -42.39 84.89
CA ARG A 2 45.16 -42.33 85.19
C ARG A 2 44.50 -40.98 84.86
N SER A 3 45.28 -39.94 84.55
CA SER A 3 44.79 -38.57 84.38
C SER A 3 44.49 -38.18 82.92
N VAL A 4 44.82 -39.04 81.94
CA VAL A 4 44.60 -38.75 80.50
C VAL A 4 43.23 -39.23 80.02
N ALA A 5 42.64 -40.23 80.67
CA ALA A 5 41.34 -40.78 80.27
C ALA A 5 40.15 -39.84 80.55
N VAL A 6 40.24 -38.98 81.56
CA VAL A 6 39.14 -38.08 81.95
C VAL A 6 39.03 -36.87 81.01
N ALA A 7 40.16 -36.39 80.47
CA ALA A 7 40.17 -35.26 79.54
C ALA A 7 39.55 -35.61 78.17
N VAL A 8 39.71 -36.86 77.71
CA VAL A 8 39.15 -37.30 76.43
C VAL A 8 37.63 -37.49 76.51
N VAL A 9 37.11 -38.00 77.64
CA VAL A 9 35.65 -38.17 77.83
C VAL A 9 34.93 -36.82 77.92
N LEU A 10 35.54 -35.80 78.54
CA LEU A 10 34.99 -34.44 78.59
C LEU A 10 35.01 -33.74 77.22
N LEU A 11 36.01 -34.00 76.37
CA LEU A 11 36.08 -33.41 75.04
C LEU A 11 35.04 -34.01 74.07
N VAL A 12 34.78 -35.32 74.16
CA VAL A 12 33.75 -36.00 73.34
C VAL A 12 32.34 -35.60 73.75
N ALA A 13 32.08 -35.34 75.04
CA ALA A 13 30.78 -34.86 75.51
C ALA A 13 30.47 -33.43 75.03
N ALA A 14 31.47 -32.57 74.84
CA ALA A 14 31.28 -31.22 74.30
C ALA A 14 30.97 -31.20 72.79
N LEU A 15 31.35 -32.24 72.04
CA LEU A 15 31.12 -32.34 70.59
C LEU A 15 29.74 -32.91 70.21
N LEU A 16 28.95 -33.38 71.19
CA LEU A 16 27.60 -33.92 70.98
C LEU A 16 26.48 -32.90 71.22
N LEU A 17 26.80 -31.63 71.43
CA LEU A 17 25.80 -30.57 71.51
C LEU A 17 25.20 -30.36 70.10
N PRO A 18 23.91 -30.67 69.88
CA PRO A 18 23.28 -30.45 68.59
C PRO A 18 23.36 -28.96 68.28
N SER A 19 24.06 -28.63 67.20
CA SER A 19 24.11 -27.29 66.64
C SER A 19 22.72 -26.98 66.10
N GLY A 20 21.87 -26.39 66.95
CA GLY A 20 20.56 -25.91 66.55
C GLY A 20 20.76 -24.87 65.46
N ALA A 21 20.58 -25.28 64.20
CA ALA A 21 20.49 -24.37 63.07
C ALA A 21 19.28 -23.46 63.32
N SER A 22 19.54 -22.29 63.89
CA SER A 22 18.53 -21.23 63.96
C SER A 22 18.32 -20.73 62.55
N ALA A 23 17.35 -21.32 61.84
CA ALA A 23 16.77 -20.71 60.68
C ALA A 23 16.14 -19.39 61.15
N ALA A 24 16.81 -18.28 60.88
CA ALA A 24 16.23 -16.96 61.04
C ALA A 24 15.00 -16.91 60.13
N GLN A 25 13.82 -17.07 60.72
CA GLN A 25 12.57 -17.03 59.99
C GLN A 25 12.28 -15.55 59.74
N LEU A 26 12.59 -15.07 58.53
CA LEU A 26 12.15 -13.76 58.07
C LEU A 26 10.63 -13.84 57.89
N THR A 27 9.88 -13.41 58.91
CA THR A 27 8.45 -13.25 58.80
C THR A 27 8.17 -12.08 57.86
N LEU A 28 8.00 -12.37 56.58
CA LEU A 28 7.44 -11.43 55.61
C LEU A 28 5.98 -11.19 56.01
N ALA A 29 5.75 -10.23 56.90
CA ALA A 29 4.45 -9.66 57.17
C ALA A 29 4.02 -8.80 55.97
N GLY A 30 3.86 -9.44 54.81
CA GLY A 30 3.30 -8.80 53.63
C GLY A 30 1.82 -8.55 53.86
N ARG A 31 1.44 -7.32 54.23
CA ARG A 31 0.07 -6.87 53.96
C ARG A 31 -0.15 -7.02 52.45
N PRO A 32 -1.21 -7.68 51.96
CA PRO A 32 -1.53 -7.68 50.55
C PRO A 32 -1.83 -6.24 50.12
N SER A 33 -0.82 -5.53 49.64
CA SER A 33 -0.99 -4.27 48.94
C SER A 33 -1.36 -4.62 47.52
N PHE A 34 -2.65 -4.51 47.19
CA PHE A 34 -3.11 -4.57 45.82
C PHE A 34 -2.58 -3.31 45.12
N SER A 35 -1.54 -3.46 44.30
CA SER A 35 -1.16 -2.43 43.36
C SER A 35 -1.90 -2.70 42.06
N ALA A 36 -2.63 -1.69 41.59
CA ALA A 36 -3.24 -1.69 40.27
C ALA A 36 -2.59 -0.54 39.50
N SER A 37 -1.85 -0.86 38.45
CA SER A 37 -1.38 0.14 37.49
C SER A 37 -2.37 0.20 36.33
N THR A 38 -3.06 1.33 36.17
CA THR A 38 -3.83 1.61 34.95
C THR A 38 -2.89 2.22 33.92
N VAL A 39 -2.59 1.48 32.87
CA VAL A 39 -1.87 2.03 31.70
C VAL A 39 -2.92 2.53 30.73
N THR A 40 -2.91 3.84 30.44
CA THR A 40 -3.76 4.43 29.39
C THR A 40 -3.47 3.70 28.09
N ARG A 41 -4.53 3.20 27.45
CA ARG A 41 -4.42 2.45 26.20
C ARG A 41 -4.26 3.41 25.04
N CYS A 42 -3.61 2.91 24.01
CA CYS A 42 -3.71 3.46 22.67
C CYS A 42 -4.93 2.81 22.04
N ASP A 43 -6.06 3.49 21.98
CA ASP A 43 -7.30 2.97 21.41
C ASP A 43 -7.88 3.86 20.30
N ASP A 44 -7.27 5.03 20.06
CA ASP A 44 -7.64 5.91 18.96
C ASP A 44 -7.48 5.23 17.60
N ALA A 45 -8.42 5.51 16.70
CA ALA A 45 -8.40 5.01 15.34
C ALA A 45 -7.26 5.65 14.54
N VAL A 46 -6.56 4.84 13.74
CA VAL A 46 -5.45 5.30 12.89
C VAL A 46 -5.79 5.15 11.41
N ALA A 47 -5.19 5.99 10.57
CA ALA A 47 -5.26 5.84 9.13
C ALA A 47 -4.01 5.12 8.61
N ALA A 48 -4.21 4.05 7.84
CA ALA A 48 -3.18 3.26 7.21
C ALA A 48 -3.22 3.45 5.69
N THR A 49 -2.11 3.88 5.11
CA THR A 49 -1.99 4.21 3.68
C THR A 49 -0.72 3.60 3.10
N THR A 50 -0.61 3.58 1.78
CA THR A 50 0.66 3.26 1.09
C THR A 50 1.18 4.47 0.36
N PRO A 51 2.49 4.53 0.05
CA PRO A 51 2.98 5.39 -1.01
C PRO A 51 2.13 5.21 -2.27
N THR A 52 1.91 6.28 -3.01
CA THR A 52 1.28 6.23 -4.34
C THR A 52 2.21 5.49 -5.27
N THR A 53 2.00 4.19 -5.36
CA THR A 53 2.75 3.30 -6.22
C THR A 53 1.80 2.28 -6.80
N SER A 54 2.18 1.82 -7.97
CA SER A 54 1.48 0.81 -8.70
C SER A 54 2.14 -0.55 -8.57
N GLY A 55 3.46 -0.58 -8.36
CA GLY A 55 4.21 -1.81 -8.18
C GLY A 55 4.10 -2.38 -6.77
N THR A 56 4.87 -3.44 -6.54
CA THR A 56 5.08 -4.01 -5.21
C THR A 56 5.69 -2.97 -4.27
N THR A 57 5.11 -2.83 -3.08
CA THR A 57 5.66 -2.01 -1.99
C THR A 57 5.91 -2.86 -0.76
N THR A 58 6.88 -2.43 0.03
CA THR A 58 7.16 -2.94 1.37
C THR A 58 6.75 -1.94 2.45
N SER A 59 6.21 -0.78 2.07
CA SER A 59 5.99 0.36 2.96
C SER A 59 4.51 0.65 3.20
N VAL A 60 4.16 0.91 4.46
CA VAL A 60 2.85 1.40 4.91
C VAL A 60 3.07 2.61 5.79
N VAL A 61 2.28 3.65 5.59
CA VAL A 61 2.29 4.86 6.42
C VAL A 61 1.08 4.83 7.34
N LEU A 62 1.33 4.84 8.64
CA LEU A 62 0.30 5.11 9.64
C LEU A 62 0.26 6.59 9.98
N SER A 63 -0.93 7.13 10.22
CA SER A 63 -1.13 8.52 10.61
C SER A 63 -2.29 8.65 11.60
N GLY A 64 -2.34 9.78 12.30
CA GLY A 64 -3.35 10.04 13.34
C GLY A 64 -3.07 9.33 14.66
N ILE A 65 -1.82 8.95 14.93
CA ILE A 65 -1.45 8.29 16.19
C ILE A 65 -1.37 9.35 17.30
N ASP A 66 -2.09 9.15 18.40
CA ASP A 66 -2.07 10.08 19.53
C ASP A 66 -0.69 10.17 20.20
N ALA A 67 -0.36 11.33 20.77
CA ALA A 67 0.91 11.57 21.47
C ALA A 67 1.07 10.67 22.71
N ALA A 68 -0.02 10.21 23.34
CA ALA A 68 -0.01 9.25 24.44
C ALA A 68 0.56 7.87 24.03
N CYS A 69 0.64 7.60 22.72
CA CYS A 69 1.21 6.38 22.16
C CYS A 69 2.69 6.49 21.82
N ALA A 70 3.32 7.63 22.10
CA ALA A 70 4.74 7.87 21.85
C ALA A 70 5.63 6.74 22.42
N GLY A 71 6.59 6.28 21.61
CA GLY A 71 7.57 5.26 22.00
C GLY A 71 7.00 3.84 22.10
N ARG A 72 5.71 3.61 21.84
CA ARG A 72 5.13 2.26 21.80
C ARG A 72 5.62 1.53 20.54
N PRO A 73 5.90 0.21 20.62
CA PRO A 73 6.13 -0.58 19.41
C PRO A 73 4.83 -0.62 18.60
N VAL A 74 4.96 -0.63 17.28
CA VAL A 74 3.82 -0.76 16.37
C VAL A 74 4.04 -1.94 15.43
N VAL A 75 2.99 -2.72 15.21
CA VAL A 75 2.95 -3.80 14.23
C VAL A 75 1.76 -3.56 13.31
N VAL A 76 1.98 -3.64 12.00
CA VAL A 76 0.94 -3.58 10.98
C VAL A 76 0.94 -4.85 10.18
N ARG A 77 -0.25 -5.44 10.04
CA ARG A 77 -0.49 -6.57 9.15
C ARG A 77 -1.51 -6.15 8.10
N VAL A 78 -1.16 -6.31 6.83
CA VAL A 78 -2.07 -6.06 5.71
C VAL A 78 -2.58 -7.40 5.19
N TRP A 79 -3.89 -7.54 4.98
CA TRP A 79 -4.49 -8.73 4.40
C TRP A 79 -5.58 -8.37 3.40
N ASP A 80 -5.87 -9.36 2.58
CA ASP A 80 -6.98 -9.39 1.65
C ASP A 80 -8.16 -10.10 2.35
N PRO A 81 -9.29 -9.40 2.60
CA PRO A 81 -10.44 -10.00 3.28
C PRO A 81 -11.21 -10.99 2.39
N ALA A 82 -11.04 -10.97 1.07
CA ALA A 82 -11.64 -11.93 0.15
C ALA A 82 -10.84 -13.24 0.08
N ALA A 83 -9.56 -13.21 0.48
CA ALA A 83 -8.75 -14.40 0.61
C ALA A 83 -9.24 -15.29 1.78
N ALA A 84 -9.04 -16.61 1.67
CA ALA A 84 -9.40 -17.55 2.73
C ALA A 84 -8.76 -17.15 4.07
N ALA A 85 -9.44 -17.37 5.19
CA ALA A 85 -8.98 -16.96 6.53
C ALA A 85 -7.60 -17.53 6.93
N THR A 86 -7.13 -18.58 6.26
CA THR A 86 -5.81 -19.20 6.43
C THR A 86 -4.71 -18.55 5.59
N SER A 87 -5.03 -17.57 4.75
CA SER A 87 -4.07 -16.90 3.89
C SER A 87 -3.09 -16.07 4.73
N PRO A 88 -1.78 -16.13 4.44
CA PRO A 88 -0.81 -15.29 5.13
C PRO A 88 -1.10 -13.82 4.87
N ALA A 89 -0.72 -12.96 5.83
CA ALA A 89 -0.73 -11.52 5.62
C ALA A 89 0.11 -11.17 4.39
N ARG A 90 -0.38 -10.25 3.56
CA ARG A 90 0.32 -9.74 2.38
C ARG A 90 1.59 -8.99 2.78
N LEU A 91 1.55 -8.33 3.95
CA LEU A 91 2.67 -7.64 4.56
C LEU A 91 2.59 -7.77 6.08
N THR A 92 3.73 -7.95 6.74
CA THR A 92 3.92 -7.61 8.15
C THR A 92 5.03 -6.59 8.28
N ALA A 93 4.73 -5.43 8.86
CA ALA A 93 5.68 -4.35 9.10
C ALA A 93 5.70 -3.99 10.59
N GLN A 94 6.86 -3.56 11.09
CA GLN A 94 7.05 -3.22 12.50
C GLN A 94 7.86 -1.93 12.64
N GLY A 95 7.67 -1.23 13.75
CA GLY A 95 8.42 -0.02 14.06
C GLY A 95 8.09 0.50 15.46
N THR A 96 8.33 1.79 15.68
CA THR A 96 8.04 2.47 16.94
C THR A 96 7.34 3.79 16.66
N VAL A 97 6.33 4.13 17.46
CA VAL A 97 5.62 5.41 17.36
C VAL A 97 6.59 6.56 17.70
N PRO A 98 6.66 7.63 16.89
CA PRO A 98 7.49 8.79 17.18
C PRO A 98 7.18 9.43 18.54
N ALA A 99 8.15 10.13 19.10
CA ALA A 99 8.03 10.73 20.43
C ALA A 99 6.88 11.75 20.57
N ALA A 100 6.40 12.32 19.47
CA ALA A 100 5.28 13.26 19.42
C ALA A 100 3.96 12.62 18.95
N GLY A 101 3.91 11.31 18.73
CA GLY A 101 2.82 10.66 17.98
C GLY A 101 2.84 11.04 16.50
N GLY A 102 1.66 11.20 15.91
CA GLY A 102 1.47 11.66 14.53
C GLY A 102 1.53 10.54 13.50
N SER A 103 2.59 10.51 12.70
CA SER A 103 2.75 9.60 11.56
C SER A 103 4.03 8.79 11.63
N VAL A 104 3.96 7.53 11.21
CA VAL A 104 5.11 6.65 11.08
C VAL A 104 5.06 5.87 9.78
N THR A 105 6.17 5.84 9.06
CA THR A 105 6.37 4.96 7.90
C THR A 105 7.01 3.66 8.37
N LEU A 106 6.36 2.55 8.07
CA LEU A 106 6.80 1.22 8.45
C LEU A 106 7.17 0.45 7.19
N THR A 107 8.34 -0.20 7.22
CA THR A 107 8.80 -1.09 6.15
C THR A 107 8.73 -2.53 6.65
N GLY A 108 8.20 -3.43 5.82
CA GLY A 108 7.96 -4.81 6.18
C GLY A 108 8.25 -5.80 5.04
N SER A 109 7.87 -7.05 5.27
CA SER A 109 7.98 -8.12 4.28
C SER A 109 6.81 -9.12 4.40
N PRO A 110 6.52 -9.90 3.33
CA PRO A 110 7.03 -9.73 1.97
C PRO A 110 6.49 -8.45 1.32
N GLY A 111 7.02 -8.05 0.16
CA GLY A 111 6.41 -6.97 -0.61
C GLY A 111 5.02 -7.38 -1.11
N PHE A 112 4.10 -6.43 -1.22
CA PHE A 112 2.74 -6.65 -1.72
C PHE A 112 2.31 -5.57 -2.71
N ARG A 113 1.32 -5.86 -3.54
CA ARG A 113 0.66 -4.88 -4.41
C ARG A 113 -0.49 -4.22 -3.64
N PRO A 114 -0.51 -2.88 -3.47
CA PRO A 114 -1.61 -2.20 -2.79
C PRO A 114 -2.90 -2.23 -3.60
N GLU A 115 -4.02 -2.50 -2.93
CA GLU A 115 -5.36 -2.52 -3.51
C GLU A 115 -6.35 -1.86 -2.54
N ALA A 116 -7.47 -1.36 -3.06
CA ALA A 116 -8.44 -0.58 -2.28
C ALA A 116 -9.29 -1.44 -1.31
N ASP A 117 -9.41 -2.72 -1.59
CA ASP A 117 -10.16 -3.71 -0.82
C ASP A 117 -9.34 -4.37 0.30
N LEU A 118 -8.02 -4.16 0.33
CA LEU A 118 -7.18 -4.60 1.44
C LEU A 118 -7.62 -3.97 2.77
N ARG A 119 -7.19 -4.62 3.85
CA ARG A 119 -7.43 -4.18 5.23
C ARG A 119 -6.12 -4.19 6.01
N ALA A 120 -6.06 -3.32 7.02
CA ALA A 120 -4.93 -3.21 7.92
C ALA A 120 -5.35 -3.47 9.37
N ASN A 121 -4.48 -4.13 10.12
CA ASN A 121 -4.65 -4.50 11.52
C ASN A 121 -3.41 -3.94 12.17
N VAL A 122 -3.65 -2.95 13.02
CA VAL A 122 -2.60 -2.19 13.66
C VAL A 122 -2.63 -2.56 15.12
N VAL A 123 -1.47 -2.92 15.65
CA VAL A 123 -1.27 -3.17 17.08
C VAL A 123 -0.28 -2.13 17.59
N LEU A 124 -0.72 -1.34 18.58
CA LEU A 124 0.12 -0.35 19.27
C LEU A 124 0.41 -0.88 20.68
N GLY A 125 1.70 -1.13 20.97
CA GLY A 125 2.10 -1.85 22.16
C GLY A 125 1.62 -3.29 22.12
N ALA A 126 0.61 -3.60 22.93
CA ALA A 126 -0.02 -4.91 23.02
C ALA A 126 -1.52 -4.87 22.64
N TRP A 127 -2.03 -3.72 22.19
CA TRP A 127 -3.45 -3.50 21.96
C TRP A 127 -3.75 -3.31 20.47
N PRO A 128 -4.71 -4.05 19.90
CA PRO A 128 -5.20 -3.77 18.56
C PRO A 128 -5.97 -2.44 18.58
N VAL A 129 -5.72 -1.60 17.57
CA VAL A 129 -6.44 -0.34 17.37
C VAL A 129 -7.25 -0.39 16.07
N PRO A 130 -8.41 0.29 15.99
CA PRO A 130 -9.13 0.43 14.74
C PRO A 130 -8.24 1.10 13.69
N ALA A 131 -8.26 0.59 12.47
CA ALA A 131 -7.50 1.16 11.36
C ALA A 131 -8.35 1.29 10.10
N THR A 132 -8.30 2.45 9.47
CA THR A 132 -8.90 2.67 8.16
C THR A 132 -7.83 2.54 7.09
N TRP A 133 -8.03 1.62 6.14
CA TRP A 133 -7.15 1.44 4.99
C TRP A 133 -7.57 2.37 3.86
N THR A 134 -6.62 3.10 3.28
CA THR A 134 -6.84 3.84 2.03
C THR A 134 -5.67 3.62 1.07
N TYR A 135 -6.00 3.27 -0.16
CA TYR A 135 -5.03 3.20 -1.26
C TYR A 135 -5.34 4.28 -2.30
N GLY A 136 -4.34 5.12 -2.58
CA GLY A 136 -4.37 6.05 -3.70
C GLY A 136 -3.54 5.48 -4.85
N PRO A 137 -4.15 4.89 -5.91
CA PRO A 137 -3.41 4.43 -7.06
C PRO A 137 -2.70 5.60 -7.75
N PRO A 138 -1.57 5.35 -8.43
CA PRO A 138 -0.97 6.37 -9.29
C PRO A 138 -2.00 6.88 -10.31
N PRO A 139 -1.96 8.17 -10.65
CA PRO A 139 -2.80 8.70 -11.71
C PRO A 139 -2.47 7.96 -13.01
N LEU A 140 -3.51 7.65 -13.79
CA LEU A 140 -3.33 7.00 -15.10
C LEU A 140 -2.52 7.86 -16.07
N GLY A 141 -2.58 9.19 -15.89
CA GLY A 141 -1.90 10.16 -16.70
C GLY A 141 -2.18 11.58 -16.23
N THR A 142 -1.75 12.55 -17.02
CA THR A 142 -2.07 13.97 -16.80
C THR A 142 -3.06 14.44 -17.86
N CYS A 143 -3.91 15.40 -17.52
CA CYS A 143 -4.84 16.03 -18.45
C CYS A 143 -4.87 17.54 -18.21
N ARG A 144 -4.89 18.30 -19.31
CA ARG A 144 -4.90 19.77 -19.29
C ARG A 144 -5.78 20.35 -20.39
N PRO A 145 -6.25 21.60 -20.24
CA PRO A 145 -6.78 22.37 -21.35
C PRO A 145 -5.74 22.56 -22.46
N VAL A 146 -6.17 22.51 -23.71
CA VAL A 146 -5.32 22.82 -24.88
C VAL A 146 -5.04 24.31 -24.96
N ASP A 147 -6.02 25.15 -24.62
CA ASP A 147 -5.85 26.59 -24.52
C ASP A 147 -5.20 26.95 -23.18
N PRO A 148 -3.97 27.52 -23.16
CA PRO A 148 -3.29 27.87 -21.93
C PRO A 148 -3.97 28.99 -21.13
N ALA A 149 -4.91 29.73 -21.72
CA ALA A 149 -5.70 30.74 -21.01
C ALA A 149 -6.77 30.12 -20.08
N VAL A 150 -7.13 28.85 -20.29
CA VAL A 150 -8.11 28.15 -19.48
C VAL A 150 -7.43 27.56 -18.24
N THR A 151 -7.84 27.99 -17.04
CA THR A 151 -7.26 27.54 -15.75
C THR A 151 -7.98 26.33 -15.14
N ALA A 152 -8.55 25.45 -15.97
CA ALA A 152 -9.25 24.26 -15.53
C ALA A 152 -8.30 23.06 -15.41
N THR A 153 -8.66 22.08 -14.59
CA THR A 153 -7.98 20.78 -14.50
C THR A 153 -8.88 19.67 -15.00
N CYS A 154 -8.31 18.61 -15.52
CA CYS A 154 -9.02 17.37 -15.83
C CYS A 154 -8.21 16.18 -15.37
N GLU A 155 -8.86 15.04 -15.28
CA GLU A 155 -8.23 13.76 -14.95
C GLU A 155 -8.63 12.72 -15.99
N VAL A 156 -7.73 11.77 -16.23
CA VAL A 156 -8.01 10.57 -17.03
C VAL A 156 -8.13 9.40 -16.09
N VAL A 157 -9.25 8.69 -16.17
CA VAL A 157 -9.51 7.49 -15.37
C VAL A 157 -9.92 6.34 -16.27
N LEU A 158 -9.87 5.11 -15.76
CA LEU A 158 -10.35 3.94 -16.50
C LEU A 158 -11.88 3.89 -16.52
N ASP A 159 -12.44 3.52 -17.67
CA ASP A 159 -13.88 3.33 -17.87
C ASP A 159 -14.33 1.94 -17.39
N GLY A 160 -14.39 1.78 -16.06
CA GLY A 160 -15.07 0.67 -15.38
C GLY A 160 -14.74 -0.77 -15.86
N TRP A 161 -15.60 -1.72 -15.48
CA TRP A 161 -15.48 -3.16 -15.76
C TRP A 161 -15.34 -3.52 -17.24
N ALA A 162 -15.80 -2.65 -18.15
CA ALA A 162 -15.74 -2.88 -19.59
C ALA A 162 -14.45 -2.36 -20.23
N GLY A 163 -13.52 -1.85 -19.42
CA GLY A 163 -12.42 -1.04 -19.89
C GLY A 163 -11.13 -1.77 -20.20
N TYR A 164 -10.94 -3.03 -19.80
CA TYR A 164 -9.68 -3.73 -20.03
C TYR A 164 -9.89 -5.06 -20.75
N LEU A 165 -9.13 -5.28 -21.82
CA LEU A 165 -9.02 -6.55 -22.53
C LEU A 165 -7.54 -6.81 -22.83
N TYR A 166 -7.04 -7.99 -22.46
CA TYR A 166 -5.68 -8.43 -22.80
C TYR A 166 -5.77 -9.72 -23.61
N TRP A 167 -5.05 -9.79 -24.72
CA TRP A 167 -4.88 -10.99 -25.54
C TRP A 167 -3.42 -11.04 -25.96
N GLY A 168 -2.72 -12.16 -25.82
CA GLY A 168 -1.26 -12.29 -26.00
C GLY A 168 -0.47 -11.12 -26.62
N SER A 169 -0.75 -10.75 -27.87
CA SER A 169 -0.05 -9.70 -28.63
C SER A 169 -0.61 -8.27 -28.49
N GLY A 170 -1.56 -8.01 -27.60
CA GLY A 170 -2.21 -6.72 -27.44
C GLY A 170 -3.01 -6.55 -26.17
N TYR A 171 -3.32 -5.29 -25.86
CA TYR A 171 -4.26 -4.93 -24.82
C TYR A 171 -5.08 -3.72 -25.25
N ARG A 172 -6.24 -3.56 -24.63
CA ARG A 172 -7.12 -2.41 -24.80
C ARG A 172 -7.44 -1.83 -23.44
N VAL A 173 -7.35 -0.51 -23.34
CA VAL A 173 -7.87 0.29 -22.24
C VAL A 173 -9.00 1.19 -22.73
N ARG A 174 -10.06 1.33 -21.94
CA ARG A 174 -11.06 2.39 -22.10
C ARG A 174 -10.91 3.42 -21.01
N LEU A 175 -11.05 4.67 -21.41
CA LEU A 175 -10.74 5.84 -20.61
C LEU A 175 -11.97 6.73 -20.51
N VAL A 176 -12.05 7.46 -19.40
CA VAL A 176 -12.95 8.59 -19.20
C VAL A 176 -12.10 9.80 -18.85
N VAL A 177 -12.41 10.94 -19.49
CA VAL A 177 -11.87 12.24 -19.10
C VAL A 177 -12.97 13.01 -18.38
N ARG A 178 -12.67 13.47 -17.17
CA ARG A 178 -13.61 14.25 -16.35
C ARG A 178 -12.92 15.48 -15.77
N THR A 179 -13.73 16.48 -15.40
CA THR A 179 -13.30 17.75 -14.84
C THR A 179 -14.35 18.23 -13.85
N SER A 180 -13.96 19.09 -12.91
CA SER A 180 -14.88 19.85 -12.07
C SER A 180 -15.30 21.20 -12.70
N SER A 181 -14.71 21.60 -13.84
CA SER A 181 -15.04 22.87 -14.50
C SER A 181 -16.47 22.85 -15.05
N PRO A 182 -17.33 23.82 -14.68
CA PRO A 182 -18.65 23.94 -15.29
C PRO A 182 -18.58 24.40 -16.75
N THR A 183 -17.51 25.12 -17.13
CA THR A 183 -17.31 25.62 -18.49
C THR A 183 -16.62 24.55 -19.34
N PRO A 184 -17.19 24.15 -20.50
CA PRO A 184 -16.55 23.23 -21.42
C PRO A 184 -15.24 23.78 -21.98
N PHE A 185 -14.22 22.92 -22.10
CA PHE A 185 -12.95 23.27 -22.73
C PHE A 185 -12.37 22.10 -23.51
N VAL A 186 -11.53 22.41 -24.52
CA VAL A 186 -10.79 21.39 -25.28
C VAL A 186 -9.64 20.87 -24.45
N TRP A 187 -9.51 19.55 -24.36
CA TRP A 187 -8.54 18.90 -23.49
C TRP A 187 -7.49 18.10 -24.28
N GLU A 188 -6.34 17.90 -23.64
CA GLU A 188 -5.28 16.99 -24.08
C GLU A 188 -4.80 16.18 -22.88
N ALA A 189 -4.66 14.87 -23.08
CA ALA A 189 -4.16 13.96 -22.07
C ALA A 189 -2.81 13.39 -22.46
N THR A 190 -2.01 13.03 -21.44
CA THR A 190 -0.75 12.31 -21.56
C THR A 190 -0.79 11.09 -20.65
N ILE A 191 -0.56 9.90 -21.19
CA ILE A 191 -0.40 8.65 -20.42
C ILE A 191 0.99 8.07 -20.68
N ASP A 192 1.55 7.37 -19.70
CA ASP A 192 2.81 6.65 -19.85
C ASP A 192 2.52 5.14 -19.85
N LEU A 193 2.75 4.48 -20.99
CA LEU A 193 2.50 3.04 -21.13
C LEU A 193 3.47 2.18 -20.32
N SER A 194 4.55 2.77 -19.80
CA SER A 194 5.46 2.10 -18.88
C SER A 194 4.97 2.12 -17.43
N ALA A 195 3.94 2.91 -17.11
CA ALA A 195 3.34 2.96 -15.78
C ALA A 195 2.62 1.64 -15.48
N THR A 196 3.29 0.74 -14.78
CA THR A 196 2.71 -0.55 -14.35
C THR A 196 1.68 -0.34 -13.25
N GLY A 197 0.99 -1.42 -12.86
CA GLY A 197 0.30 -1.62 -11.59
C GLY A 197 -0.85 -0.68 -11.21
N ILE A 198 -1.30 0.16 -12.13
CA ILE A 198 -2.59 0.84 -12.04
C ILE A 198 -3.68 -0.23 -12.11
N PRO A 199 -4.45 -0.48 -11.03
CA PRO A 199 -5.41 -1.57 -11.02
C PRO A 199 -6.59 -1.26 -11.94
N THR A 200 -7.05 -2.28 -12.66
CA THR A 200 -8.33 -2.28 -13.34
C THR A 200 -9.38 -2.91 -12.43
N PRO A 201 -10.69 -2.63 -12.62
CA PRO A 201 -11.75 -3.31 -11.89
C PRO A 201 -11.77 -4.83 -12.06
N ALA A 202 -11.12 -5.35 -13.11
CA ALA A 202 -10.96 -6.79 -13.36
C ALA A 202 -9.75 -7.41 -12.63
N GLY A 203 -9.06 -6.65 -11.77
CA GLY A 203 -7.87 -7.11 -11.05
C GLY A 203 -6.58 -7.15 -11.89
N GLN A 204 -6.64 -6.68 -13.14
CA GLN A 204 -5.49 -6.62 -14.06
C GLN A 204 -4.77 -5.26 -13.94
N GLU A 205 -3.63 -5.11 -14.60
CA GLU A 205 -2.95 -3.81 -14.70
C GLU A 205 -3.43 -3.05 -15.94
N ALA A 206 -3.68 -1.75 -15.83
CA ALA A 206 -4.11 -0.92 -16.96
C ALA A 206 -3.09 -0.97 -18.10
N PHE A 207 -1.80 -0.87 -17.74
CA PHE A 207 -0.68 -1.06 -18.65
C PHE A 207 0.21 -2.17 -18.09
N PRO A 208 0.49 -3.22 -18.87
CA PRO A 208 1.30 -4.34 -18.40
C PRO A 208 2.81 -4.02 -18.33
N GLY A 209 3.23 -2.83 -18.82
CA GLY A 209 4.61 -2.36 -18.80
C GLY A 209 5.18 -2.06 -20.20
N TRP A 210 6.44 -1.63 -20.22
CA TRP A 210 7.21 -1.32 -21.42
C TRP A 210 8.65 -1.87 -21.32
N PRO A 211 9.00 -3.01 -21.95
CA PRO A 211 8.14 -3.83 -22.82
C PRO A 211 7.00 -4.49 -22.06
N VAL A 212 5.98 -4.93 -22.80
CA VAL A 212 4.96 -5.83 -22.27
C VAL A 212 5.64 -7.14 -21.88
N PRO A 213 5.51 -7.62 -20.62
CA PRO A 213 6.09 -8.86 -20.18
C PRO A 213 5.65 -10.04 -21.05
N GLY A 214 6.58 -10.95 -21.31
CA GLY A 214 6.29 -12.21 -21.99
C GLY A 214 5.45 -13.13 -21.11
N THR A 215 4.83 -14.12 -21.73
CA THR A 215 4.23 -15.27 -21.05
C THR A 215 5.04 -16.53 -21.39
N VAL A 216 4.69 -17.68 -20.83
CA VAL A 216 5.32 -18.96 -21.22
C VAL A 216 5.14 -19.31 -22.70
N TRP A 217 4.17 -18.69 -23.38
CA TRP A 217 3.87 -18.93 -24.79
C TRP A 217 4.28 -17.78 -25.71
N GLN A 218 4.78 -16.67 -25.17
CA GLN A 218 5.04 -15.47 -25.95
C GLN A 218 6.21 -14.66 -25.38
N ALA A 219 7.13 -14.27 -26.25
CA ALA A 219 8.22 -13.38 -25.88
C ALA A 219 7.70 -11.98 -25.46
N PRO A 220 8.44 -11.26 -24.59
CA PRO A 220 8.17 -9.85 -24.34
C PRO A 220 8.14 -9.04 -25.64
N TRP A 221 7.30 -8.01 -25.70
CA TRP A 221 7.10 -7.22 -26.91
C TRP A 221 6.88 -5.74 -26.62
N TYR A 222 7.18 -4.88 -27.60
CA TYR A 222 6.91 -3.45 -27.52
C TYR A 222 5.66 -3.11 -28.34
N PRO A 223 4.70 -2.36 -27.77
CA PRO A 223 3.61 -1.79 -28.54
C PRO A 223 4.15 -0.90 -29.66
N SER A 224 3.87 -1.27 -30.90
CA SER A 224 4.28 -0.52 -32.08
C SER A 224 3.10 -0.19 -32.99
N ARG A 225 1.94 -0.78 -32.70
CA ARG A 225 0.71 -0.56 -33.42
C ARG A 225 -0.41 -0.20 -32.46
N PHE A 226 -1.25 0.73 -32.91
CA PHE A 226 -2.32 1.30 -32.13
C PHE A 226 -3.61 1.33 -32.93
N THR A 227 -4.71 1.20 -32.21
CA THR A 227 -6.05 1.55 -32.68
C THR A 227 -6.67 2.46 -31.63
N SER A 228 -7.21 3.58 -32.07
CA SER A 228 -7.95 4.50 -31.22
C SER A 228 -9.45 4.39 -31.44
N GLU A 229 -10.22 4.71 -30.41
CA GLU A 229 -11.67 4.85 -30.47
C GLU A 229 -12.06 6.19 -29.87
N ASN A 230 -12.71 7.04 -30.68
CA ASN A 230 -13.18 8.39 -30.32
C ASN A 230 -12.08 9.38 -29.87
N LEU A 231 -10.81 9.03 -30.14
CA LEU A 231 -9.63 9.84 -29.86
C LEU A 231 -8.66 9.80 -31.03
N CYS A 232 -7.82 10.82 -31.09
CA CYS A 232 -6.72 10.93 -32.05
C CYS A 232 -5.41 11.17 -31.29
N PHE A 233 -4.30 10.76 -31.88
CA PHE A 233 -2.99 10.94 -31.26
C PHE A 233 -2.38 12.30 -31.61
N VAL A 234 -1.81 12.96 -30.61
CA VAL A 234 -0.93 14.13 -30.78
C VAL A 234 0.52 13.67 -30.87
N SER A 235 0.84 12.56 -30.20
CA SER A 235 2.17 11.98 -30.17
C SER A 235 2.61 11.35 -31.49
N THR A 236 3.90 11.03 -31.57
CA THR A 236 4.51 10.31 -32.68
C THR A 236 5.08 8.98 -32.21
N GLY A 237 5.42 8.07 -33.13
CA GLY A 237 6.05 6.80 -32.76
C GLY A 237 7.36 6.93 -31.96
N THR A 238 8.09 8.05 -32.10
CA THR A 238 9.35 8.27 -31.40
C THR A 238 9.18 8.76 -29.96
N GLU A 239 7.97 9.14 -29.55
CA GLU A 239 7.68 9.62 -28.19
C GLU A 239 7.26 8.50 -27.22
N LEU A 240 7.13 7.27 -27.72
CA LEU A 240 6.80 6.10 -26.92
C LEU A 240 7.85 5.86 -25.82
N PRO A 241 7.45 5.45 -24.60
CA PRO A 241 6.13 4.94 -24.19
C PRO A 241 5.08 6.02 -23.86
N VAL A 242 5.40 7.31 -24.00
CA VAL A 242 4.48 8.39 -23.63
C VAL A 242 3.52 8.67 -24.80
N LEU A 243 2.22 8.59 -24.52
CA LEU A 243 1.16 8.88 -25.47
C LEU A 243 0.42 10.16 -25.11
N ARG A 244 0.37 11.10 -26.06
CA ARG A 244 -0.50 12.28 -26.00
C ARG A 244 -1.68 12.11 -26.96
N PHE A 245 -2.88 12.43 -26.50
CA PHE A 245 -4.11 12.29 -27.29
C PHE A 245 -5.17 13.32 -26.92
N ARG A 246 -6.16 13.48 -27.82
CA ARG A 246 -7.32 14.36 -27.68
C ARG A 246 -8.58 13.66 -28.18
N GLY A 247 -9.75 14.21 -27.87
CA GLY A 247 -10.99 13.79 -28.48
C GLY A 247 -11.03 14.06 -29.99
N GLU A 248 -11.31 13.03 -30.78
CA GLU A 248 -11.39 13.11 -32.25
C GLU A 248 -12.73 13.71 -32.71
N ARG A 249 -13.82 13.34 -32.03
CA ARG A 249 -15.19 13.68 -32.42
C ARG A 249 -15.66 14.94 -31.73
N THR A 250 -16.66 15.61 -32.30
CA THR A 250 -17.25 16.83 -31.70
C THR A 250 -17.66 16.63 -30.25
N TRP A 251 -18.26 15.47 -29.92
CA TRP A 251 -18.70 15.17 -28.55
C TRP A 251 -17.55 14.81 -27.60
N SER A 252 -16.42 14.30 -28.11
CA SER A 252 -15.26 13.93 -27.29
C SER A 252 -14.22 15.03 -27.18
N ARG A 253 -14.30 16.06 -28.03
CA ARG A 253 -13.32 17.16 -28.11
C ARG A 253 -13.32 18.06 -26.87
N THR A 254 -14.48 18.27 -26.24
CA THR A 254 -14.63 19.14 -25.07
C THR A 254 -15.09 18.37 -23.85
N VAL A 255 -14.61 18.77 -22.67
CA VAL A 255 -15.02 18.18 -21.38
C VAL A 255 -15.55 19.27 -20.44
N SER A 256 -16.56 18.95 -19.64
CA SER A 256 -17.10 19.77 -18.55
C SER A 256 -17.61 18.90 -17.41
N ALA A 257 -17.93 19.49 -16.26
CA ALA A 257 -18.48 18.79 -15.10
C ALA A 257 -19.81 18.10 -15.42
N SER A 258 -20.65 18.69 -16.29
CA SER A 258 -21.93 18.10 -16.70
C SER A 258 -21.82 17.13 -17.89
N ALA A 259 -20.67 17.11 -18.57
CA ALA A 259 -20.44 16.28 -19.75
C ALA A 259 -19.01 15.70 -19.73
N PRO A 260 -18.76 14.64 -18.92
CA PRO A 260 -17.52 13.90 -19.00
C PRO A 260 -17.41 13.18 -20.35
N VAL A 261 -16.19 13.02 -20.84
CA VAL A 261 -15.93 12.31 -22.11
C VAL A 261 -15.63 10.86 -21.79
N SER A 262 -16.55 9.95 -22.12
CA SER A 262 -16.40 8.50 -21.92
C SER A 262 -16.20 7.75 -23.23
N SER A 263 -16.07 6.42 -23.19
CA SER A 263 -15.92 5.57 -24.39
C SER A 263 -14.70 5.93 -25.25
N LEU A 264 -13.64 6.41 -24.62
CA LEU A 264 -12.34 6.62 -25.26
C LEU A 264 -11.57 5.31 -25.21
N GLY A 265 -11.08 4.79 -26.33
CA GLY A 265 -10.37 3.52 -26.36
C GLY A 265 -8.96 3.65 -26.92
N ILE A 266 -7.99 3.03 -26.26
CA ILE A 266 -6.66 2.80 -26.81
C ILE A 266 -6.43 1.30 -26.83
N GLN A 267 -6.18 0.76 -28.01
CA GLN A 267 -5.68 -0.60 -28.19
C GLN A 267 -4.24 -0.53 -28.64
N ALA A 268 -3.35 -1.21 -27.91
CA ALA A 268 -1.92 -1.24 -28.11
C ALA A 268 -1.50 -2.69 -28.39
N GLN A 269 -0.73 -2.94 -29.45
CA GLN A 269 -0.40 -4.28 -29.90
C GLN A 269 0.94 -4.35 -30.64
N SER A 270 1.51 -5.56 -30.75
CA SER A 270 2.75 -5.81 -31.50
C SER A 270 2.52 -6.00 -33.00
N SER A 271 1.30 -6.35 -33.41
CA SER A 271 0.93 -6.58 -34.80
C SER A 271 -0.55 -6.23 -35.07
N GLY A 272 -0.89 -5.94 -36.33
CA GLY A 272 -2.20 -5.43 -36.73
C GLY A 272 -2.42 -3.97 -36.29
N GLY A 273 -3.39 -3.26 -36.86
CA GLY A 273 -3.63 -1.84 -36.55
C GLY A 273 -2.68 -0.88 -37.26
N SER A 274 -2.62 0.36 -36.78
CA SER A 274 -1.93 1.49 -37.42
C SER A 274 -0.71 1.94 -36.63
N THR A 275 0.23 2.66 -37.26
CA THR A 275 1.21 3.41 -36.45
C THR A 275 0.51 4.61 -35.82
N ILE A 276 1.08 5.16 -34.75
CA ILE A 276 0.56 6.39 -34.12
C ILE A 276 0.45 7.51 -35.17
N ASP A 277 1.44 7.60 -36.07
CA ASP A 277 1.52 8.64 -37.08
C ASP A 277 0.36 8.64 -38.08
N SER A 278 -0.28 7.51 -38.34
CA SER A 278 -1.44 7.43 -39.23
C SER A 278 -2.78 7.70 -38.55
N GLN A 279 -2.78 7.98 -37.24
CA GLN A 279 -3.98 8.26 -36.43
C GLN A 279 -3.89 9.63 -35.74
N ARG A 280 -3.17 10.57 -36.36
CA ARG A 280 -2.94 11.89 -35.79
C ARG A 280 -4.19 12.75 -35.77
N CYS A 281 -4.28 13.62 -34.77
CA CYS A 281 -5.27 14.70 -34.77
C CYS A 281 -5.02 15.63 -35.96
N GLY A 282 -6.06 15.83 -36.78
CA GLY A 282 -6.09 16.83 -37.85
C GLY A 282 -6.38 18.24 -37.36
#